data_AF-A0A485KEY6-F1
#
_entry.id   AF-A0A485KEY6-F1
#
_cell.length_a   1.000
_cell.length_b   1.000
_cell.length_c   1.000
_cell.angle_alpha   90.00
_cell.angle_beta   90.00
_cell.angle_gamma   90.00
#
_symmetry.space_group_name_H-M   'P 1'
#
loop_
_entity.id
_entity.type
_entity.pdbx_description
1 polymer ?
#
loop_
_entity_poly.entity_id
_entity_poly.type
_entity_poly.pdbx_seq_one_letter_code
_entity_poly.pdbx_strand_id
1 'polypeptide(L)'
;MRVIVPVVALTVHAAAAFDLSILPFDINDVVNWLAGAFHKLELPVINNYIDGKVKAALVETAKIKRAPLKVRQTATGSAFRILQIPDLHFSNNPNKDCLDKPEGLKECHESHMSEMIGKMCDDLKPDFVVFTGDQVEGQWVPQTWGNSYKTIDTYSAQVNKRNIPWSMVFV
;
A
#
# COMPACT_ATOMS: atom_id res chain seq x y z
N MET A 1 -4.22 -24.31 24.14
CA MET A 1 -3.21 -23.60 24.95
C MET A 1 -3.23 -22.14 24.49
N ARG A 2 -3.83 -21.25 25.28
CA ARG A 2 -4.01 -19.82 24.95
C ARG A 2 -2.76 -19.06 25.43
N VAL A 3 -2.06 -18.39 24.51
CA VAL A 3 -0.95 -17.49 24.85
C VAL A 3 -1.53 -16.08 24.92
N ILE A 4 -1.53 -15.51 26.13
CA ILE A 4 -1.91 -14.13 26.39
C ILE A 4 -0.61 -13.31 26.41
N VAL A 5 -0.50 -12.33 25.52
CA VAL A 5 0.63 -11.38 25.48
C VAL A 5 0.29 -10.21 26.41
N PRO A 6 1.11 -9.88 27.43
CA PRO A 6 0.89 -8.69 28.22
C PRO A 6 1.44 -7.48 27.46
N VAL A 7 0.55 -6.57 27.05
CA VAL A 7 0.91 -5.21 26.67
C VAL A 7 1.16 -4.44 27.97
N VAL A 8 2.42 -4.21 28.32
CA VAL A 8 2.78 -3.32 29.42
C VAL A 8 2.72 -1.89 28.90
N ALA A 9 1.64 -1.19 29.26
CA ALA A 9 1.56 0.27 29.13
C ALA A 9 2.43 0.90 30.21
N LEU A 10 3.53 1.54 29.83
CA LEU A 10 4.33 2.36 30.75
C LEU A 10 3.71 3.76 30.83
N THR A 11 2.93 4.01 31.88
CA THR A 11 2.52 5.38 32.25
C THR A 11 3.64 6.02 33.06
N VAL A 12 4.30 7.02 32.50
CA VAL A 12 5.34 7.80 33.21
C VAL A 12 4.64 8.94 33.96
N HIS A 13 4.53 8.84 35.28
CA HIS A 13 4.12 9.94 36.16
C HIS A 13 5.17 10.08 37.27
N ALA A 14 6.18 10.94 37.04
CA ALA A 14 6.96 11.62 38.08
C ALA A 14 7.95 12.57 37.39
N ALA A 15 7.62 13.87 37.34
CA ALA A 15 8.61 14.90 37.02
C ALA A 15 9.34 15.29 38.30
N ALA A 16 10.37 14.53 38.67
CA ALA A 16 11.42 15.02 39.56
C ALA A 16 12.41 15.78 38.66
N ALA A 17 12.46 17.11 38.80
CA ALA A 17 13.47 17.92 38.15
C ALA A 17 14.82 17.63 38.82
N PHE A 18 15.58 16.69 38.24
CA PHE A 18 16.98 16.51 38.58
C PHE A 18 17.77 17.67 37.98
N ASP A 19 18.41 18.48 38.84
CA ASP A 19 19.41 19.43 38.38
C ASP A 19 20.57 18.63 37.80
N LEU A 20 20.74 18.83 36.51
CA LEU A 20 21.58 18.06 35.63
C LEU A 20 22.97 18.73 35.49
N SER A 21 23.13 19.93 36.06
CA SER A 21 24.38 20.73 36.05
C SER A 21 25.43 20.29 37.08
N ILE A 22 25.06 19.39 38.00
CA ILE A 22 25.94 18.84 39.05
C ILE A 22 26.66 17.56 38.62
N LEU A 23 26.38 17.05 37.41
CA LEU A 23 27.05 15.89 36.86
C LEU A 23 28.36 16.32 36.18
N PRO A 24 29.49 15.62 36.39
CA PRO A 24 30.79 15.99 35.83
C PRO A 24 30.91 15.69 34.32
N PHE A 25 29.79 15.55 33.61
CA PHE A 25 29.71 15.25 32.19
C PHE A 25 28.59 16.08 31.55
N ASP A 26 28.83 16.61 30.35
CA ASP A 26 27.81 17.32 29.59
C ASP A 26 26.72 16.34 29.15
N ILE A 27 25.47 16.66 29.44
CA ILE A 27 24.32 15.85 29.03
C ILE A 27 24.15 15.86 27.52
N ASN A 28 24.55 16.93 26.86
CA ASN A 28 24.56 16.95 25.40
C ASN A 28 25.55 15.92 24.87
N ASP A 29 26.68 15.66 25.54
CA ASP A 29 27.61 14.61 25.14
C ASP A 29 27.04 13.21 25.36
N VAL A 30 26.33 12.98 26.46
CA VAL A 30 25.65 11.69 26.70
C VAL A 30 24.51 11.47 25.70
N VAL A 31 23.73 12.50 25.40
CA VAL A 31 22.64 12.44 24.42
C VAL A 31 23.20 12.25 23.01
N ASN A 32 24.28 12.95 22.64
CA ASN A 32 24.92 12.80 21.34
C ASN A 32 25.63 11.44 21.21
N TRP A 33 26.24 10.93 22.28
CA TRP A 33 26.83 9.60 22.31
C TRP A 33 25.76 8.52 22.20
N LEU A 34 24.64 8.64 22.92
CA LEU A 34 23.51 7.73 22.80
C LEU A 34 22.92 7.79 21.39
N ALA A 35 22.65 8.98 20.84
CA ALA A 35 22.15 9.15 19.48
C ALA A 35 23.12 8.54 18.45
N GLY A 36 24.43 8.75 18.61
CA GLY A 36 25.46 8.15 17.76
C GLY A 36 25.63 6.64 17.93
N ALA A 37 25.38 6.10 19.12
CA ALA A 37 25.43 4.67 19.43
C ALA A 37 24.18 3.95 18.92
N PHE A 38 22.98 4.53 19.07
CA PHE A 38 21.74 4.06 18.46
C PHE A 38 21.85 4.09 16.94
N HIS A 39 22.36 5.17 16.35
CA HIS A 39 22.60 5.24 14.91
C HIS A 39 23.55 4.14 14.41
N LYS A 40 24.55 3.74 15.19
CA LYS A 40 25.51 2.65 14.83
C LYS A 40 24.97 1.24 15.05
N LEU A 41 24.15 1.01 16.08
CA LEU A 41 23.56 -0.31 16.37
C LEU A 41 22.30 -0.61 15.54
N GLU A 42 21.54 0.42 15.16
CA GLU A 42 20.30 0.30 14.38
C GLU A 42 20.53 -0.04 12.90
N LEU A 43 21.78 -0.06 12.41
CA LEU A 43 22.04 -0.18 10.97
C LEU A 43 22.38 -1.58 10.42
N PRO A 44 22.92 -2.57 11.15
CA PRO A 44 23.19 -3.89 10.55
C PRO A 44 22.03 -4.87 10.74
N VAL A 45 21.51 -5.00 11.97
CA VAL A 45 20.53 -6.04 12.32
C VAL A 45 19.17 -5.74 11.70
N ILE A 46 18.74 -4.48 11.77
CA ILE A 46 17.46 -4.04 11.18
C ILE A 46 17.52 -4.16 9.66
N ASN A 47 18.61 -3.71 9.02
CA ASN A 47 18.77 -3.84 7.56
C ASN A 47 18.81 -5.31 7.12
N ASN A 48 19.54 -6.18 7.83
CA ASN A 48 19.54 -7.61 7.53
C ASN A 48 18.15 -8.24 7.68
N TYR A 49 17.37 -7.80 8.67
CA TYR A 49 15.99 -8.26 8.85
C TYR A 49 15.07 -7.78 7.71
N ILE A 50 15.15 -6.49 7.34
CA ILE A 50 14.40 -5.91 6.23
C ILE A 50 14.76 -6.63 4.92
N ASP A 51 16.05 -6.78 4.62
CA ASP A 51 16.53 -7.48 3.43
C ASP A 51 16.04 -8.92 3.38
N GLY A 52 16.03 -9.62 4.53
CA GLY A 52 15.49 -10.97 4.64
C GLY A 52 14.00 -11.02 4.28
N LYS A 53 13.21 -10.06 4.79
CA LYS A 53 11.77 -9.96 4.50
C LYS A 53 11.51 -9.59 3.03
N VAL A 54 12.25 -8.64 2.49
CA VAL A 54 12.14 -8.24 1.08
C VAL A 54 12.52 -9.40 0.17
N LYS A 55 13.64 -10.10 0.41
CA LYS A 55 14.03 -11.28 -0.37
C LYS A 55 12.98 -12.38 -0.31
N ALA A 56 12.41 -12.66 0.85
CA ALA A 56 11.33 -13.63 0.98
C ALA A 56 10.10 -13.22 0.16
N ALA A 57 9.68 -11.95 0.23
CA ALA A 57 8.57 -11.43 -0.56
C ALA A 57 8.86 -11.48 -2.07
N LEU A 58 10.09 -11.19 -2.51
CA LEU A 58 10.52 -11.31 -3.90
C LEU A 58 10.49 -12.76 -4.39
N VAL A 59 10.92 -13.71 -3.56
CA VAL A 59 10.86 -15.15 -3.88
C VAL A 59 9.42 -15.62 -4.05
N GLU A 60 8.51 -15.23 -3.16
CA GLU A 60 7.09 -15.56 -3.31
C GLU A 60 6.49 -14.87 -4.56
N THR A 61 6.84 -13.61 -4.80
CA THR A 61 6.39 -12.86 -6.00
C THR A 61 6.89 -13.52 -7.29
N ALA A 62 8.11 -14.07 -7.30
CA ALA A 62 8.67 -14.77 -8.46
C ALA A 62 7.91 -16.07 -8.80
N LYS A 63 7.21 -16.67 -7.84
CA LYS A 63 6.34 -17.85 -8.07
C LYS A 63 5.01 -17.47 -8.72
N ILE A 64 4.62 -16.20 -8.72
CA ILE A 64 3.36 -15.75 -9.30
C ILE A 64 3.39 -15.97 -10.82
N LYS A 65 2.59 -16.93 -11.29
CA LYS A 65 2.37 -17.15 -12.72
C LYS A 65 1.40 -16.09 -13.24
N ARG A 66 1.91 -15.11 -13.96
CA ARG A 66 1.10 -14.12 -14.66
C ARG A 66 0.54 -14.72 -15.96
N ALA A 67 -0.72 -14.41 -16.26
CA ALA A 67 -1.31 -14.82 -17.53
C ALA A 67 -0.51 -14.20 -18.70
N PRO A 68 -0.19 -14.96 -19.76
CA PRO A 68 0.55 -14.43 -20.89
C PRO A 68 -0.30 -13.42 -21.65
N LEU A 69 0.34 -12.40 -22.22
CA LEU A 69 -0.32 -11.48 -23.15
C LEU A 69 -0.71 -12.25 -24.41
N LYS A 70 -1.99 -12.19 -24.78
CA LYS A 70 -2.52 -12.86 -25.97
C LYS A 70 -3.19 -11.83 -26.87
N VAL A 71 -2.84 -11.86 -28.14
CA VAL A 71 -3.52 -11.06 -29.17
C VAL A 71 -4.74 -11.84 -29.67
N ARG A 72 -5.89 -11.18 -29.78
CA ARG A 72 -7.11 -11.79 -30.32
C ARG A 72 -7.05 -11.79 -31.84
N GLN A 73 -7.39 -12.93 -32.44
CA GLN A 73 -7.61 -13.02 -33.87
C GLN A 73 -9.06 -12.63 -34.19
N THR A 74 -9.25 -11.90 -35.27
CA THR A 74 -10.53 -11.39 -35.79
C THR A 74 -10.66 -11.79 -37.26
N ALA A 75 -11.85 -11.63 -37.84
CA ALA A 75 -12.08 -11.95 -39.25
C ALA A 75 -11.18 -11.15 -40.22
N THR A 76 -10.71 -9.97 -39.81
CA THR A 76 -9.93 -9.05 -40.66
C THR A 76 -8.48 -8.90 -40.21
N GLY A 77 -8.00 -9.71 -39.25
CA GLY A 77 -6.64 -9.63 -38.73
C GLY A 77 -6.56 -9.78 -37.22
N SER A 78 -5.61 -9.12 -36.58
CA SER A 78 -5.38 -9.19 -35.14
C SER A 78 -5.85 -7.92 -34.42
N ALA A 79 -6.40 -8.07 -33.21
CA ALA A 79 -6.81 -6.95 -32.36
C ALA A 79 -6.32 -7.15 -30.93
N PHE A 80 -5.94 -6.05 -30.28
CA PHE A 80 -5.52 -6.02 -28.89
C PHE A 80 -6.09 -4.76 -28.23
N ARG A 81 -6.83 -4.92 -27.14
CA ARG A 81 -7.49 -3.83 -26.42
C ARG A 81 -6.83 -3.60 -25.06
N ILE A 82 -6.40 -2.36 -24.83
CA ILE A 82 -5.86 -1.91 -23.56
C ILE A 82 -6.92 -1.04 -22.87
N LEU A 83 -7.27 -1.35 -21.63
CA LEU A 83 -8.08 -0.49 -20.77
C LEU A 83 -7.15 0.28 -19.84
N GLN A 84 -7.16 1.61 -19.94
CA GLN A 84 -6.41 2.49 -19.05
C GLN A 84 -7.32 2.97 -17.92
N ILE A 85 -6.84 2.89 -16.67
CA ILE A 85 -7.57 3.31 -15.48
C ILE A 85 -6.70 4.28 -14.66
N PRO A 86 -6.93 5.59 -14.77
CA PRO A 86 -6.24 6.62 -14.00
C PRO A 86 -6.91 6.90 -12.64
N ASP A 87 -6.11 7.43 -11.70
CA ASP A 87 -6.52 8.34 -10.61
C ASP A 87 -7.75 7.90 -9.80
N LEU A 88 -7.72 6.67 -9.27
CA LEU A 88 -8.85 6.16 -8.50
C LEU A 88 -8.91 6.72 -7.06
N HIS A 89 -7.77 7.03 -6.44
CA HIS A 89 -7.72 7.50 -5.05
C HIS A 89 -8.51 6.64 -4.03
N PHE A 90 -8.19 5.36 -3.91
CA PHE A 90 -8.78 4.49 -2.89
C PHE A 90 -8.31 4.87 -1.47
N SER A 91 -9.28 5.05 -0.57
CA SER A 91 -9.08 5.20 0.87
C SER A 91 -9.03 3.88 1.64
N ASN A 92 -9.33 2.76 0.97
CA ASN A 92 -9.47 1.42 1.56
C ASN A 92 -10.62 1.29 2.57
N ASN A 93 -11.63 2.16 2.45
CA ASN A 93 -12.88 2.11 3.19
C ASN A 93 -14.04 2.00 2.19
N PRO A 94 -14.63 0.81 1.99
CA PRO A 94 -15.64 0.59 0.96
C PRO A 94 -16.93 1.40 1.17
N ASN A 95 -17.19 1.84 2.40
CA ASN A 95 -18.37 2.64 2.76
C ASN A 95 -18.09 4.14 2.76
N LYS A 96 -16.89 4.57 2.33
CA LYS A 96 -16.55 5.99 2.25
C LYS A 96 -17.39 6.65 1.17
N ASP A 97 -18.13 7.69 1.54
CA ASP A 97 -18.88 8.50 0.59
C ASP A 97 -17.96 9.21 -0.40
N CYS A 98 -18.38 9.24 -1.66
CA CYS A 98 -17.71 9.97 -2.72
C CYS A 98 -17.75 11.48 -2.43
N LEU A 99 -16.64 12.18 -2.69
CA LEU A 99 -16.54 13.62 -2.43
C LEU A 99 -17.37 14.45 -3.43
N ASP A 100 -17.45 14.02 -4.70
CA ASP A 100 -18.10 14.77 -5.78
C ASP A 100 -18.91 13.84 -6.70
N LYS A 101 -19.95 13.19 -6.15
CA LYS A 101 -20.79 12.29 -6.95
C LYS A 101 -21.56 13.06 -8.05
N PRO A 102 -21.75 12.49 -9.25
CA PRO A 102 -22.56 13.11 -10.29
C PRO A 102 -23.99 13.44 -9.81
N GLU A 103 -24.56 14.51 -10.36
CA GLU A 103 -25.95 14.87 -10.09
C GLU A 103 -26.90 13.70 -10.47
N GLY A 104 -27.87 13.42 -9.59
CA GLY A 104 -28.82 12.32 -9.78
C GLY A 104 -28.36 10.95 -9.26
N LEU A 105 -27.08 10.76 -8.92
CA LEU A 105 -26.64 9.53 -8.25
C LEU A 105 -27.07 9.58 -6.77
N LYS A 106 -27.97 8.69 -6.33
CA LYS A 106 -28.51 8.75 -4.95
C LYS A 106 -27.46 8.41 -3.90
N GLU A 107 -26.78 7.29 -4.10
CA GLU A 107 -25.74 6.77 -3.20
C GLU A 107 -24.45 6.58 -3.99
N CYS A 108 -23.33 6.99 -3.40
CA CYS A 108 -22.02 6.82 -3.99
C CYS A 108 -21.04 6.52 -2.86
N HIS A 109 -20.50 5.31 -2.91
CA HIS A 109 -19.48 4.84 -1.99
C HIS A 109 -18.27 4.32 -2.77
N GLU A 110 -17.10 4.31 -2.16
CA GLU A 110 -15.85 3.77 -2.74
C GLU A 110 -16.02 2.36 -3.34
N SER A 111 -16.89 1.52 -2.78
CA SER A 111 -17.22 0.20 -3.37
C SER A 111 -17.69 0.27 -4.82
N HIS A 112 -18.39 1.35 -5.21
CA HIS A 112 -18.88 1.56 -6.57
C HIS A 112 -17.72 1.78 -7.56
N MET A 113 -16.56 2.24 -7.11
CA MET A 113 -15.37 2.33 -7.97
C MET A 113 -14.88 0.94 -8.35
N SER A 114 -14.82 0.01 -7.39
CA SER A 114 -14.50 -1.39 -7.69
C SER A 114 -15.55 -2.04 -8.60
N GLU A 115 -16.83 -1.73 -8.41
CA GLU A 115 -17.91 -2.18 -9.31
C GLU A 115 -17.75 -1.61 -10.72
N MET A 116 -17.39 -0.32 -10.84
CA MET A 116 -17.11 0.33 -12.12
C MET A 116 -15.97 -0.38 -12.86
N ILE A 117 -14.86 -0.70 -12.19
CA ILE A 117 -13.75 -1.47 -12.79
C ILE A 117 -14.27 -2.82 -13.31
N GLY A 118 -15.06 -3.52 -12.50
CA GLY A 118 -15.67 -4.80 -12.87
C GLY A 118 -16.53 -4.66 -14.13
N LYS A 119 -17.42 -3.68 -14.16
CA LYS A 119 -18.31 -3.41 -15.29
C LYS A 119 -17.54 -3.03 -16.56
N MET A 120 -16.52 -2.18 -16.46
CA MET A 120 -15.65 -1.84 -17.60
C MET A 120 -14.96 -3.09 -18.16
N CYS A 121 -14.49 -3.99 -17.29
CA CYS A 121 -13.89 -5.24 -17.73
C CYS A 121 -14.90 -6.14 -18.47
N ASP A 122 -16.13 -6.23 -17.98
CA ASP A 122 -17.18 -7.09 -18.55
C ASP A 122 -17.70 -6.56 -19.89
N ASP A 123 -17.89 -5.24 -20.00
CA ASP A 123 -18.40 -4.58 -21.19
C ASP A 123 -17.33 -4.51 -22.30
N LEU A 124 -16.11 -4.09 -21.96
CA LEU A 124 -15.05 -3.84 -22.94
C LEU A 124 -14.25 -5.09 -23.30
N LYS A 125 -14.19 -6.07 -22.38
CA LYS A 125 -13.38 -7.29 -22.50
C LYS A 125 -11.93 -6.98 -22.94
N PRO A 126 -11.18 -6.20 -22.14
CA PRO A 126 -9.82 -5.81 -22.50
C PRO A 126 -8.87 -7.02 -22.48
N ASP A 127 -7.85 -6.95 -23.32
CA ASP A 127 -6.76 -7.94 -23.37
C ASP A 127 -5.66 -7.60 -22.36
N PHE A 128 -5.60 -6.33 -21.94
CA PHE A 128 -4.66 -5.81 -20.96
C PHE A 128 -5.24 -4.60 -20.22
N VAL A 129 -4.86 -4.42 -18.96
CA VAL A 129 -5.26 -3.26 -18.15
C VAL A 129 -4.02 -2.51 -17.66
N VAL A 130 -4.04 -1.19 -17.73
CA VAL A 130 -2.96 -0.33 -17.21
C VAL A 130 -3.53 0.65 -16.19
N PHE A 131 -3.07 0.56 -14.95
CA PHE A 131 -3.33 1.56 -13.92
C PHE A 131 -2.26 2.64 -14.00
N THR A 132 -2.62 3.89 -14.30
CA THR A 132 -1.63 4.91 -14.72
C THR A 132 -1.15 5.84 -13.62
N GLY A 133 -1.49 5.60 -12.37
CA GLY A 133 -1.06 6.43 -11.23
C GLY A 133 -2.18 6.74 -10.27
N ASP A 134 -1.85 7.42 -9.16
CA ASP A 134 -2.82 8.02 -8.22
C ASP A 134 -3.93 7.08 -7.75
N GLN A 135 -3.56 5.82 -7.50
CA GLN A 135 -4.51 4.82 -7.02
C GLN A 135 -4.78 4.94 -5.52
N VAL A 136 -3.89 5.58 -4.76
CA VAL A 136 -4.00 5.76 -3.31
C VAL A 136 -4.56 7.16 -3.02
N GLU A 137 -5.54 7.26 -2.12
CA GLU A 137 -5.99 8.55 -1.58
C GLU A 137 -4.87 9.17 -0.74
N GLY A 138 -4.44 10.38 -1.10
CA GLY A 138 -3.29 11.08 -0.49
C GLY A 138 -3.66 12.12 0.57
N GLN A 139 -4.91 12.59 0.62
CA GLN A 139 -5.26 13.80 1.37
C GLN A 139 -5.59 13.55 2.85
N TRP A 140 -6.31 12.48 3.17
CA TRP A 140 -6.85 12.24 4.52
C TRP A 140 -6.59 10.84 5.07
N VAL A 141 -5.94 9.98 4.28
CA VAL A 141 -5.65 8.59 4.65
C VAL A 141 -4.18 8.47 5.05
N PRO A 142 -3.84 7.77 6.15
CA PRO A 142 -2.46 7.52 6.52
C PRO A 142 -1.66 6.81 5.41
N GLN A 143 -0.60 7.45 4.94
CA GLN A 143 0.31 6.94 3.92
C GLN A 143 1.28 5.91 4.51
N THR A 144 0.75 4.74 4.86
CA THR A 144 1.55 3.61 5.35
C THR A 144 1.78 2.61 4.23
N TRP A 145 2.92 1.89 4.28
CA TRP A 145 3.21 0.81 3.34
C TRP A 145 2.09 -0.25 3.27
N GLY A 146 1.44 -0.53 4.41
CA GLY A 146 0.32 -1.47 4.50
C GLY A 146 -0.93 -0.94 3.79
N ASN A 147 -1.19 0.37 3.87
CA ASN A 147 -2.26 1.00 3.12
C ASN A 147 -2.01 0.92 1.61
N SER A 148 -0.79 1.25 1.16
CA SER A 148 -0.43 1.14 -0.26
C SER A 148 -0.59 -0.29 -0.78
N TYR A 149 -0.15 -1.29 -0.01
CA TYR A 149 -0.30 -2.70 -0.38
C TYR A 149 -1.78 -3.09 -0.50
N LYS A 150 -2.60 -2.72 0.50
CA LYS A 150 -4.04 -2.98 0.49
C LYS A 150 -4.74 -2.30 -0.68
N THR A 151 -4.32 -1.08 -1.06
CA THR A 151 -4.86 -0.38 -2.23
C THR A 151 -4.55 -1.13 -3.51
N ILE A 152 -3.34 -1.65 -3.67
CA ILE A 152 -2.95 -2.47 -4.83
C ILE A 152 -3.84 -3.71 -4.95
N ASP A 153 -4.06 -4.43 -3.86
CA ASP A 153 -4.96 -5.58 -3.84
C ASP A 153 -6.40 -5.17 -4.19
N THR A 154 -6.86 -4.01 -3.71
CA THR A 154 -8.23 -3.52 -3.90
C THR A 154 -8.52 -3.17 -5.35
N TYR A 155 -7.73 -2.30 -5.99
CA TYR A 155 -8.01 -1.90 -7.38
C TYR A 155 -7.74 -3.04 -8.37
N SER A 156 -6.78 -3.92 -8.07
CA SER A 156 -6.43 -5.03 -8.96
C SER A 156 -7.36 -6.25 -8.82
N ALA A 157 -8.22 -6.29 -7.80
CA ALA A 157 -9.08 -7.44 -7.51
C ALA A 157 -9.94 -7.88 -8.70
N GLN A 158 -10.54 -6.92 -9.42
CA GLN A 158 -11.45 -7.23 -10.53
C GLN A 158 -10.74 -7.78 -11.77
N VAL A 159 -9.52 -7.31 -12.04
CA VAL A 159 -8.70 -7.80 -13.15
C VAL A 159 -8.07 -9.15 -12.81
N ASN A 160 -7.64 -9.34 -11.56
CA ASN A 160 -7.13 -10.61 -11.05
C ASN A 160 -8.20 -11.70 -11.10
N LYS A 161 -9.43 -11.40 -10.65
CA LYS A 161 -10.58 -12.34 -10.71
C LYS A 161 -10.87 -12.83 -12.13
N ARG A 162 -10.61 -12.00 -13.14
CA ARG A 162 -10.84 -12.31 -14.56
C ARG A 162 -9.61 -12.87 -15.27
N ASN A 163 -8.49 -13.04 -14.56
CA ASN A 163 -7.19 -13.41 -15.13
C ASN A 163 -6.75 -12.47 -16.27
N ILE A 164 -7.10 -11.18 -16.19
CA ILE A 164 -6.67 -10.17 -17.15
C ILE A 164 -5.28 -9.71 -16.72
N PRO A 165 -4.25 -9.81 -17.59
CA PRO A 165 -2.92 -9.28 -17.27
C PRO A 165 -2.99 -7.76 -17.13
N TRP A 166 -2.24 -7.22 -16.16
CA TRP A 166 -2.23 -5.79 -15.90
C TRP A 166 -0.86 -5.29 -15.46
N SER A 167 -0.65 -3.98 -15.59
CA SER A 167 0.50 -3.27 -15.02
C SER A 167 0.05 -2.00 -14.30
N MET A 168 0.92 -1.49 -13.43
CA MET A 168 0.77 -0.14 -12.89
C MET A 168 1.98 0.72 -13.25
N VAL A 169 1.75 2.02 -13.35
CA VAL A 169 2.79 3.05 -13.37
C VAL A 169 2.78 3.72 -12.00
N PHE A 170 3.95 3.84 -11.40
CA PHE A 170 4.13 4.61 -10.16
C PHE A 170 4.39 6.06 -10.53
N VAL A 171 3.62 6.97 -9.92
CA VAL A 171 3.71 8.43 -10.11
C VAL A 171 3.73 9.09 -8.75
#